data_AF-A0A973LPX0-F1
#
_entry.id   AF-A0A973LPX0-F1
#
_cell.length_a   1.000
_cell.length_b   1.000
_cell.length_c   1.000
_cell.angle_alpha   90.00
_cell.angle_beta   90.00
_cell.angle_gamma   90.00
#
_symmetry.space_group_name_H-M   'P 1'
#
loop_
_entity.id
_entity.type
_entity.pdbx_description
1 polymer ?
#
loop_
_entity_poly.entity_id
_entity_poly.type
_entity_poly.pdbx_seq_one_letter_code
_entity_poly.pdbx_strand_id
1 'polypeptide(L)'
;RAWTVIGVGALMVIYVSLGGMRATTWIQIVKAVLLLAGTVALTVLVLLRFHGDLDRLLLTAAERSGHGDAFLAPGLKYGGDWTARFDFISLGLALVLGTAGLPHILSRFYTVPTARAARRSVLWSIGLIGGFYLMTFVLGFGAAAIVGPEAIRGANAAGNTAIPLLALDLGGGPDSTGGTVLFAVVAAVAFATILAVVAGITLASSASVAHDLYASLRRRRGKQRSEVAVARVASVGIGVVAIALGLLARDLNVAFLVGLAFAVAASANLPALLYSLFWRGFTTRGAVWAVYGGLVPALVLVVLSPVVSGSPESLFPGVDFQYFPLQNPGLVSIPAGFLAGWLGTVTSSETPDEAKHAETEVRSLTGAGAA
;
A
#
# COMPACT_ATOMS: atom_id res chain seq x y z
N ARG A 1 -8.89 -10.03 20.18
CA ARG A 1 -7.97 -9.55 19.11
C ARG A 1 -7.50 -10.69 18.20
N ALA A 2 -6.77 -11.70 18.67
CA ALA A 2 -6.29 -12.80 17.82
C ALA A 2 -7.43 -13.55 17.09
N TRP A 3 -8.52 -13.88 17.79
CA TRP A 3 -9.71 -14.48 17.19
C TRP A 3 -10.39 -13.61 16.11
N THR A 4 -10.35 -12.29 16.28
CA THR A 4 -10.86 -11.35 15.27
C THR A 4 -10.02 -11.42 14.00
N VAL A 5 -8.68 -11.44 14.12
CA VAL A 5 -7.77 -11.57 12.98
C VAL A 5 -7.97 -12.90 12.26
N ILE A 6 -8.09 -14.00 13.00
CA ILE A 6 -8.34 -15.33 12.43
C ILE A 6 -9.71 -15.38 11.76
N GLY A 7 -10.77 -14.88 12.40
CA GLY A 7 -12.13 -14.92 11.87
C GLY A 7 -12.29 -14.06 10.60
N VAL A 8 -11.79 -12.84 10.63
CA VAL A 8 -11.79 -11.95 9.45
C VAL A 8 -10.90 -12.52 8.35
N GLY A 9 -9.70 -13.01 8.69
CA GLY A 9 -8.79 -13.67 7.75
C GLY A 9 -9.41 -14.90 7.08
N ALA A 10 -10.04 -15.78 7.85
CA ALA A 10 -10.72 -16.97 7.33
C ALA A 10 -11.87 -16.58 6.39
N LEU A 11 -12.68 -15.58 6.77
CA LEU A 11 -13.73 -15.04 5.91
C LEU A 11 -13.16 -14.53 4.58
N MET A 12 -12.01 -13.85 4.61
CA MET A 12 -11.34 -13.35 3.41
C MET A 12 -10.83 -14.48 2.51
N VAL A 13 -10.25 -15.53 3.08
CA VAL A 13 -9.80 -16.71 2.32
C VAL A 13 -10.96 -17.42 1.65
N ILE A 14 -12.05 -17.63 2.38
CA ILE A 14 -13.29 -18.21 1.82
C ILE A 14 -13.79 -17.35 0.68
N TYR A 15 -13.91 -16.05 0.91
CA TYR A 15 -14.39 -15.09 -0.07
C TYR A 15 -13.55 -15.12 -1.37
N VAL A 16 -12.22 -15.11 -1.25
CA VAL A 16 -11.31 -15.14 -2.39
C VAL A 16 -11.32 -16.47 -3.13
N SER A 17 -11.40 -17.59 -2.40
CA SER A 17 -11.43 -18.93 -3.02
C SER A 17 -12.69 -19.14 -3.88
N LEU A 18 -13.80 -18.49 -3.51
CA LEU A 18 -15.08 -18.56 -4.22
C LEU A 18 -15.26 -17.43 -5.24
N GLY A 19 -14.62 -16.28 -5.01
CA GLY A 19 -14.77 -15.06 -5.81
C GLY A 19 -14.00 -15.09 -7.13
N GLY A 20 -14.70 -14.92 -8.25
CA GLY A 20 -14.09 -14.69 -9.56
C GLY A 20 -13.61 -13.24 -9.75
N MET A 21 -12.77 -12.99 -10.77
CA MET A 21 -12.25 -11.65 -11.08
C MET A 21 -13.37 -10.61 -11.31
N ARG A 22 -14.48 -11.00 -11.95
CA ARG A 22 -15.64 -10.10 -12.18
C ARG A 22 -16.29 -9.63 -10.87
N ALA A 23 -16.47 -10.53 -9.91
CA ALA A 23 -17.05 -10.19 -8.61
C ALA A 23 -16.13 -9.23 -7.84
N THR A 24 -14.82 -9.48 -7.91
CA THR A 24 -13.83 -8.61 -7.28
C THR A 24 -13.84 -7.21 -7.89
N THR A 25 -13.94 -7.08 -9.21
CA THR A 25 -14.05 -5.77 -9.87
C THR A 25 -15.29 -5.00 -9.40
N TRP A 26 -16.45 -5.64 -9.34
CA TRP A 26 -17.67 -4.99 -8.86
C TRP A 26 -17.56 -4.50 -7.43
N ILE A 27 -16.99 -5.31 -6.53
CA ILE A 27 -16.78 -4.89 -5.14
C ILE A 27 -15.78 -3.74 -5.04
N GLN A 28 -14.75 -3.72 -5.87
CA GLN A 28 -13.78 -2.63 -5.94
C GLN A 28 -14.42 -1.32 -6.40
N ILE A 29 -15.42 -1.38 -7.27
CA ILE A 29 -16.20 -0.20 -7.69
C ILE A 29 -17.11 0.26 -6.54
N VAL A 30 -17.91 -0.64 -5.98
CA VAL A 30 -18.85 -0.32 -4.89
C VAL A 30 -18.12 0.28 -3.69
N LYS A 31 -17.01 -0.33 -3.26
CA LYS A 31 -16.24 0.21 -2.13
C LYS A 31 -15.66 1.58 -2.42
N ALA A 32 -15.23 1.86 -3.66
CA ALA A 32 -14.61 3.12 -4.01
C ALA A 32 -15.65 4.25 -3.89
N VAL A 33 -16.87 3.99 -4.36
CA VAL A 33 -18.00 4.92 -4.20
C VAL A 33 -18.35 5.11 -2.73
N LEU A 34 -18.48 4.01 -1.96
CA LEU A 34 -18.80 4.08 -0.53
C LEU A 34 -17.73 4.83 0.27
N LEU A 35 -16.45 4.55 0.01
CA LEU A 35 -15.32 5.19 0.68
C LEU A 35 -15.27 6.68 0.35
N LEU A 36 -15.40 7.06 -0.93
CA LEU A 36 -15.39 8.46 -1.34
C LEU A 36 -16.60 9.20 -0.77
N ALA A 37 -17.81 8.64 -0.88
CA ALA A 37 -19.02 9.26 -0.35
C ALA A 37 -18.94 9.44 1.17
N GLY A 38 -18.49 8.42 1.91
CA GLY A 38 -18.31 8.50 3.36
C GLY A 38 -17.25 9.54 3.76
N THR A 39 -16.14 9.60 3.03
CA THR A 39 -15.07 10.58 3.28
C THR A 39 -15.56 12.00 3.02
N VAL A 40 -16.27 12.23 1.92
CA VAL A 40 -16.88 13.53 1.60
C VAL A 40 -17.89 13.92 2.68
N ALA A 41 -18.78 13.01 3.07
CA ALA A 41 -19.79 13.28 4.09
C ALA A 41 -19.16 13.67 5.44
N LEU A 42 -18.17 12.91 5.92
CA LEU A 42 -17.47 13.25 7.16
C LEU A 42 -16.71 14.56 7.03
N THR A 43 -16.08 14.84 5.89
CA THR A 43 -15.35 16.09 5.67
C THR A 43 -16.28 17.28 5.73
N VAL A 44 -17.44 17.19 5.06
CA VAL A 44 -18.48 18.23 5.14
C VAL A 44 -18.96 18.42 6.58
N LEU A 45 -19.19 17.34 7.33
CA LEU A 45 -19.60 17.44 8.74
C LEU A 45 -18.53 18.10 9.62
N VAL A 46 -17.25 17.79 9.42
CA VAL A 46 -16.15 18.49 10.11
C VAL A 46 -16.17 19.97 9.76
N LEU A 47 -16.24 20.32 8.47
CA LEU A 47 -16.26 21.72 8.05
C LEU A 47 -17.48 22.47 8.60
N LEU A 48 -18.65 21.85 8.61
CA LEU A 48 -19.87 22.43 9.21
C LEU A 48 -19.71 22.68 10.71
N ARG A 49 -19.04 21.77 11.44
CA ARG A 49 -18.76 21.91 12.88
C ARG A 49 -17.87 23.12 13.17
N PHE A 50 -16.97 23.47 12.25
CA PHE A 50 -16.10 24.65 12.33
C PHE A 50 -16.61 25.84 11.52
N HIS A 51 -17.86 25.81 11.03
CA HIS A 51 -18.48 26.86 10.20
C HIS A 51 -17.70 27.21 8.93
N GLY A 52 -16.92 26.27 8.40
CA GLY A 52 -16.07 26.45 7.21
C GLY A 52 -14.71 27.11 7.49
N ASP A 53 -14.40 27.43 8.75
CA ASP A 53 -13.14 28.05 9.15
C ASP A 53 -12.04 26.98 9.34
N LEU A 54 -11.18 26.85 8.34
CA LEU A 54 -10.05 25.93 8.35
C LEU A 54 -8.96 26.37 9.34
N ASP A 55 -8.77 27.67 9.55
CA ASP A 55 -7.75 28.18 10.45
C ASP A 55 -8.12 27.82 11.89
N ARG A 56 -9.39 28.02 12.24
CA ARG A 56 -9.92 27.60 13.55
C ARG A 56 -9.81 26.08 13.76
N LEU A 57 -10.06 25.28 12.73
CA LEU A 57 -9.88 23.82 12.78
C LEU A 57 -8.42 23.47 13.13
N LEU A 58 -7.45 24.06 12.42
CA LEU A 58 -6.03 23.78 12.60
C LEU A 58 -5.53 24.25 13.98
N LEU A 59 -5.91 25.45 14.41
CA LEU A 59 -5.55 25.98 15.73
C LEU A 59 -6.14 25.15 16.86
N THR A 60 -7.42 24.75 16.76
CA THR A 60 -8.06 23.88 17.76
C THR A 60 -7.38 22.50 17.81
N ALA A 61 -6.99 21.96 16.65
CA ALA A 61 -6.23 20.70 16.59
C ALA A 61 -4.86 20.85 17.26
N ALA A 62 -4.16 21.96 17.02
CA ALA A 62 -2.87 22.28 17.60
C ALA A 62 -2.94 22.39 19.13
N GLU A 63 -3.92 23.12 19.66
CA GLU A 63 -4.15 23.27 21.10
C GLU A 63 -4.46 21.93 21.77
N ARG A 64 -5.42 21.18 21.22
CA ARG A 64 -5.84 19.88 21.80
C ARG A 64 -4.84 18.76 21.59
N SER A 65 -3.88 18.92 20.69
CA SER A 65 -2.78 17.94 20.51
C SER A 65 -1.83 17.89 21.72
N GLY A 66 -1.80 18.94 22.55
CA GLY A 66 -0.82 19.10 23.62
C GLY A 66 0.55 19.61 23.15
N HIS A 67 0.69 19.95 21.86
CA HIS A 67 1.94 20.43 21.25
C HIS A 67 1.85 21.84 20.64
N GLY A 68 0.67 22.48 20.64
CA GLY A 68 0.48 23.83 20.10
C GLY A 68 0.96 23.93 18.65
N ASP A 69 1.58 25.06 18.28
CA ASP A 69 2.03 25.32 16.91
C ASP A 69 3.03 24.28 16.37
N ALA A 70 3.76 23.57 17.25
CA ALA A 70 4.65 22.51 16.84
C ALA A 70 3.91 21.33 16.19
N PHE A 71 2.61 21.17 16.44
CA PHE A 71 1.75 20.19 15.79
C PHE A 71 1.51 20.48 14.30
N LEU A 72 1.47 21.77 13.94
CA LEU A 72 1.32 22.21 12.55
C LEU A 72 2.66 22.21 11.81
N ALA A 73 3.77 22.24 12.55
CA ALA A 73 5.10 22.11 11.99
C ALA A 73 5.46 20.64 11.70
N PRO A 74 6.33 20.36 10.71
CA PRO A 74 6.89 19.02 10.48
C PRO A 74 7.71 18.45 11.66
N GLY A 75 7.96 19.30 12.67
CA GLY A 75 8.89 19.15 13.79
C GLY A 75 8.75 17.87 14.62
N LEU A 76 7.53 17.38 14.85
CA LEU A 76 7.29 16.32 15.83
C LEU A 76 7.75 14.92 15.37
N LYS A 77 7.76 14.66 14.06
CA LYS A 77 8.13 13.34 13.52
C LYS A 77 9.32 13.39 12.56
N TYR A 78 9.42 14.45 11.75
CA TYR A 78 10.40 14.53 10.65
C TYR A 78 11.29 15.77 10.70
N GLY A 79 11.05 16.71 11.63
CA GLY A 79 11.76 18.00 11.66
C GLY A 79 12.96 18.09 12.60
N GLY A 80 13.23 17.06 13.40
CA GLY A 80 14.40 16.98 14.28
C GLY A 80 15.72 16.76 13.52
N ASP A 81 16.39 15.64 13.81
CA ASP A 81 17.71 15.31 13.26
C ASP A 81 17.74 15.14 11.73
N TRP A 82 18.93 15.27 11.15
CA TRP A 82 19.18 15.01 9.73
C TRP A 82 18.67 13.62 9.29
N THR A 83 18.75 12.64 10.18
CA THR A 83 18.23 11.28 9.98
C THR A 83 16.72 11.28 9.73
N ALA A 84 15.95 12.02 10.54
CA ALA A 84 14.48 12.11 10.41
C ALA A 84 14.05 12.78 9.09
N ARG A 85 14.83 13.77 8.63
CA ARG A 85 14.59 14.44 7.34
C ARG A 85 14.89 13.52 6.16
N PHE A 86 16.00 12.78 6.20
CA PHE A 86 16.30 11.78 5.17
C PHE A 86 15.29 10.63 5.18
N ASP A 87 14.79 10.24 6.36
CA ASP A 87 13.75 9.23 6.49
C ASP A 87 12.44 9.68 5.84
N PHE A 88 12.05 10.95 6.01
CA PHE A 88 10.90 11.53 5.31
C PHE A 88 11.06 11.51 3.79
N ILE A 89 12.22 11.90 3.27
CA ILE A 89 12.52 11.86 1.83
C ILE A 89 12.48 10.40 1.34
N SER A 90 13.09 9.49 2.09
CA SER A 90 13.11 8.05 1.81
C SER A 90 11.70 7.48 1.73
N LEU A 91 10.83 7.80 2.69
CA LEU A 91 9.43 7.40 2.71
C LEU A 91 8.64 8.00 1.55
N GLY A 92 8.82 9.29 1.24
CA GLY A 92 8.18 9.94 0.11
C GLY A 92 8.58 9.28 -1.22
N LEU A 93 9.87 9.01 -1.40
CA LEU A 93 10.39 8.33 -2.58
C LEU A 93 9.84 6.91 -2.68
N ALA A 94 9.88 6.14 -1.59
CA ALA A 94 9.33 4.79 -1.52
C ALA A 94 7.84 4.76 -1.87
N LEU A 95 7.04 5.73 -1.40
CA LEU A 95 5.61 5.78 -1.69
C LEU A 95 5.34 6.11 -3.16
N VAL A 96 6.01 7.13 -3.72
CA VAL A 96 5.83 7.54 -5.12
C VAL A 96 6.34 6.46 -6.09
N LEU A 97 7.56 5.97 -5.87
CA LEU A 97 8.19 4.98 -6.73
C LEU A 97 7.60 3.58 -6.53
N GLY A 98 7.24 3.24 -5.30
CA GLY A 98 6.62 1.96 -4.97
C GLY A 98 5.24 1.81 -5.59
N THR A 99 4.41 2.87 -5.56
CA THR A 99 3.10 2.84 -6.23
C THR A 99 3.21 2.59 -7.73
N ALA A 100 4.21 3.17 -8.40
CA ALA A 100 4.48 2.92 -9.82
C ALA A 100 4.96 1.48 -10.11
N GLY A 101 5.69 0.86 -9.17
CA GLY A 101 6.28 -0.47 -9.31
C GLY A 101 5.35 -1.65 -8.95
N LEU A 102 4.07 -1.40 -8.63
CA LEU A 102 3.13 -2.44 -8.19
C LEU A 102 2.44 -3.15 -9.38
N PRO A 103 2.74 -4.44 -9.65
CA PRO A 103 2.24 -5.13 -10.85
C PRO A 103 0.71 -5.27 -10.92
N HIS A 104 0.04 -5.29 -9.77
CA HIS A 104 -1.42 -5.44 -9.69
C HIS A 104 -2.20 -4.21 -10.19
N ILE A 105 -1.55 -3.06 -10.30
CA ILE A 105 -2.12 -1.85 -10.91
C ILE A 105 -1.81 -1.86 -12.41
N LEU A 106 -0.56 -2.16 -12.77
CA LEU A 106 -0.10 -2.17 -14.15
C LEU A 106 -0.88 -3.17 -15.02
N SER A 107 -1.12 -4.38 -14.49
CA SER A 107 -1.89 -5.42 -15.19
C SER A 107 -3.32 -4.99 -15.54
N ARG A 108 -3.91 -4.06 -14.79
CA ARG A 108 -5.24 -3.53 -15.10
C ARG A 108 -5.23 -2.58 -16.29
N PHE A 109 -4.16 -1.81 -16.48
CA PHE A 109 -4.05 -0.95 -17.67
C PHE A 109 -3.92 -1.74 -18.97
N TYR A 110 -3.33 -2.94 -18.92
CA TYR A 110 -3.23 -3.83 -20.07
C TYR A 110 -4.56 -4.46 -20.50
N THR A 111 -5.62 -4.34 -19.69
CA THR A 111 -6.98 -4.79 -20.06
C THR A 111 -7.83 -3.68 -20.66
N VAL A 112 -7.29 -2.46 -20.80
CA VAL A 112 -8.01 -1.33 -21.36
C VAL A 112 -7.87 -1.35 -22.89
N PRO A 113 -8.97 -1.28 -23.67
CA PRO A 113 -8.93 -1.50 -25.12
C PRO A 113 -8.11 -0.48 -25.91
N THR A 114 -7.90 0.73 -25.38
CA THR A 114 -7.19 1.80 -26.10
C THR A 114 -6.35 2.66 -25.15
N ALA A 115 -5.21 3.15 -25.65
CA ALA A 115 -4.33 4.06 -24.91
C ALA A 115 -5.01 5.37 -24.49
N ARG A 116 -5.96 5.88 -25.30
CA ARG A 116 -6.74 7.09 -24.96
C ARG A 116 -7.67 6.84 -23.77
N ALA A 117 -8.37 5.71 -23.74
CA ALA A 117 -9.21 5.32 -22.62
C ALA A 117 -8.38 5.10 -21.34
N ALA A 118 -7.20 4.49 -21.46
CA ALA A 118 -6.28 4.31 -20.35
C ALA A 118 -5.83 5.66 -19.76
N ARG A 119 -5.38 6.60 -20.60
CA ARG A 119 -5.00 7.96 -20.14
C ARG A 119 -6.15 8.70 -19.45
N ARG A 120 -7.37 8.63 -19.99
CA ARG A 120 -8.55 9.25 -19.37
C ARG A 120 -8.87 8.61 -18.02
N SER A 121 -8.76 7.29 -17.90
CA SER A 121 -8.94 6.56 -16.65
C SER A 121 -7.89 6.96 -15.59
N VAL A 122 -6.63 7.12 -16.00
CA VAL A 122 -5.55 7.62 -15.12
C VAL A 122 -5.88 9.02 -14.60
N LEU A 123 -6.30 9.95 -15.46
CA LEU A 123 -6.62 11.33 -15.05
C LEU A 123 -7.74 11.37 -14.00
N TRP A 124 -8.83 10.62 -14.22
CA TRP A 124 -9.90 10.50 -13.23
C TRP A 124 -9.42 9.89 -11.92
N SER A 125 -8.58 8.85 -12.00
CA SER A 125 -8.01 8.19 -10.82
C SER A 125 -7.14 9.15 -10.01
N ILE A 126 -6.27 9.92 -10.67
CA ILE A 126 -5.43 10.94 -10.02
C ILE A 126 -6.30 11.99 -9.31
N GLY A 127 -7.34 12.49 -9.98
CA GLY A 127 -8.26 13.48 -9.38
C GLY A 127 -8.98 12.94 -8.14
N LEU A 128 -9.51 11.72 -8.20
CA LEU A 128 -10.22 11.10 -7.07
C LEU A 128 -9.28 10.76 -5.91
N ILE A 129 -8.09 10.23 -6.19
CA ILE A 129 -7.08 9.90 -5.17
C ILE A 129 -6.55 11.18 -4.52
N GLY A 130 -6.22 12.21 -5.32
CA GLY A 130 -5.77 13.51 -4.81
C GLY A 130 -6.83 14.19 -3.95
N GLY A 131 -8.09 14.21 -4.40
CA GLY A 131 -9.22 14.72 -3.62
C GLY A 131 -9.41 13.97 -2.31
N PHE A 132 -9.32 12.63 -2.34
CA PHE A 132 -9.38 11.81 -1.14
C PHE A 132 -8.26 12.17 -0.14
N TYR A 133 -7.01 12.28 -0.60
CA TYR A 133 -5.91 12.65 0.29
C TYR A 133 -6.08 14.06 0.90
N LEU A 134 -6.58 15.04 0.13
CA LEU A 134 -6.89 16.37 0.68
C LEU A 134 -7.96 16.30 1.78
N MET A 135 -9.00 15.50 1.59
CA MET A 135 -10.02 15.26 2.62
C MET A 135 -9.45 14.55 3.85
N THR A 136 -8.52 13.60 3.67
CA THR A 136 -7.89 12.92 4.82
C THR A 136 -7.11 13.88 5.72
N PHE A 137 -6.56 14.98 5.20
CA PHE A 137 -5.97 16.02 6.05
C PHE A 137 -7.02 16.67 6.95
N VAL A 138 -8.14 17.11 6.36
CA VAL A 138 -9.25 17.72 7.12
C VAL A 138 -9.79 16.74 8.18
N LEU A 139 -9.96 15.47 7.82
CA LEU A 139 -10.41 14.44 8.77
C LEU A 139 -9.39 14.14 9.87
N GLY A 140 -8.09 14.14 9.55
CA GLY A 140 -7.02 13.91 10.52
C GLY A 140 -6.95 15.04 11.55
N PHE A 141 -6.91 16.29 11.09
CA PHE A 141 -6.97 17.47 11.97
C PHE A 141 -8.31 17.57 12.70
N GLY A 142 -9.42 17.22 12.04
CA GLY A 142 -10.75 17.14 12.63
C GLY A 142 -10.79 16.14 13.78
N ALA A 143 -10.23 14.95 13.61
CA ALA A 143 -10.15 13.95 14.69
C ALA A 143 -9.29 14.46 15.86
N ALA A 144 -8.14 15.09 15.58
CA ALA A 144 -7.30 15.68 16.62
C ALA A 144 -8.00 16.83 17.38
N ALA A 145 -8.74 17.70 16.67
CA ALA A 145 -9.46 18.82 17.25
C ALA A 145 -10.72 18.38 18.02
N ILE A 146 -11.48 17.42 17.50
CA ILE A 146 -12.79 17.07 18.06
C ILE A 146 -12.66 15.98 19.14
N VAL A 147 -11.98 14.88 18.81
CA VAL A 147 -11.87 13.69 19.66
C VAL A 147 -10.69 13.80 20.62
N GLY A 148 -9.56 14.36 20.15
CA GLY A 148 -8.35 14.52 20.95
C GLY A 148 -7.44 13.26 20.97
N PRO A 149 -6.12 13.45 21.15
CA PRO A 149 -5.13 12.37 21.04
C PRO A 149 -5.27 11.31 22.14
N GLU A 150 -5.71 11.69 23.35
CA GLU A 150 -5.86 10.76 24.48
C GLU A 150 -6.96 9.73 24.23
N ALA A 151 -8.14 10.18 23.79
CA ALA A 151 -9.26 9.29 23.48
C ALA A 151 -8.93 8.37 22.29
N ILE A 152 -8.25 8.90 21.26
CA ILE A 152 -7.81 8.11 20.10
C ILE A 152 -6.82 7.02 20.54
N ARG A 153 -5.78 7.38 21.28
CA ARG A 153 -4.76 6.43 21.77
C ARG A 153 -5.32 5.44 22.79
N GLY A 154 -6.27 5.88 23.63
CA GLY A 154 -6.97 5.04 24.59
C GLY A 154 -7.79 3.95 23.92
N ALA A 155 -8.44 4.25 22.79
CA ALA A 155 -9.15 3.24 22.00
C ALA A 155 -8.20 2.34 21.21
N ASN A 156 -7.17 2.93 20.59
CA ASN A 156 -6.16 2.21 19.83
C ASN A 156 -4.84 2.99 19.83
N ALA A 157 -3.79 2.41 20.43
CA ALA A 157 -2.47 3.05 20.51
C ALA A 157 -1.90 3.45 19.13
N ALA A 158 -2.21 2.69 18.07
CA ALA A 158 -1.79 2.99 16.70
C ALA A 158 -2.63 4.08 16.00
N GLY A 159 -3.69 4.60 16.65
CA GLY A 159 -4.54 5.68 16.12
C GLY A 159 -5.51 5.26 15.01
N ASN A 160 -5.63 3.97 14.71
CA ASN A 160 -6.44 3.47 13.59
C ASN A 160 -7.95 3.68 13.78
N THR A 161 -8.40 4.04 14.98
CA THR A 161 -9.80 4.31 15.33
C THR A 161 -10.16 5.80 15.27
N ALA A 162 -9.24 6.68 14.85
CA ALA A 162 -9.48 8.13 14.81
C ALA A 162 -10.74 8.51 14.00
N ILE A 163 -10.90 7.95 12.79
CA ILE A 163 -12.01 8.28 11.90
C ILE A 163 -13.35 7.71 12.39
N PRO A 164 -13.46 6.44 12.83
CA PRO A 164 -14.67 5.94 13.48
C PRO A 164 -15.07 6.77 14.71
N LEU A 165 -14.14 7.13 15.58
CA LEU A 165 -14.43 7.95 16.76
C LEU A 165 -14.88 9.36 16.39
N LEU A 166 -14.26 9.95 15.36
CA LEU A 166 -14.70 11.23 14.82
C LEU A 166 -16.13 11.14 14.29
N ALA A 167 -16.47 10.06 13.59
CA ALA A 167 -17.82 9.80 13.10
C ALA A 167 -18.84 9.65 14.26
N LEU A 168 -18.46 9.01 15.35
CA LEU A 168 -19.29 8.92 16.56
C LEU A 168 -19.60 10.30 17.15
N ASP A 169 -18.57 11.13 17.33
CA ASP A 169 -18.73 12.47 17.91
C ASP A 169 -19.54 13.39 16.99
N LEU A 170 -19.24 13.40 15.69
CA LEU A 170 -19.98 14.20 14.70
C LEU A 170 -21.46 13.81 14.60
N GLY A 171 -21.81 12.55 14.85
CA GLY A 171 -23.20 12.10 14.88
C GLY A 171 -23.94 12.43 16.18
N GLY A 172 -23.30 13.08 17.15
CA GLY A 172 -23.89 13.50 18.42
C GLY A 172 -23.45 12.69 19.64
N GLY A 173 -22.39 11.89 19.51
CA GLY A 173 -21.76 11.19 20.63
C GLY A 173 -22.24 9.75 20.84
N PRO A 174 -21.69 9.05 21.86
CA PRO A 174 -21.96 7.64 22.14
C PRO A 174 -23.42 7.37 22.56
N ASP A 175 -24.07 8.34 23.20
CA ASP A 175 -25.44 8.21 23.68
C ASP A 175 -26.50 8.55 22.61
N SER A 176 -26.07 9.02 21.43
CA SER A 176 -26.98 9.37 20.35
C SER A 176 -27.11 8.24 19.32
N THR A 177 -28.34 8.08 18.82
CA THR A 177 -28.60 7.15 17.70
C THR A 177 -27.83 7.58 16.45
N GLY A 178 -27.69 8.89 16.22
CA GLY A 178 -26.95 9.44 15.08
C GLY A 178 -25.47 9.08 15.11
N GLY A 179 -24.82 9.18 16.28
CA GLY A 179 -23.42 8.83 16.50
C GLY A 179 -23.18 7.35 16.30
N THR A 180 -24.02 6.52 16.89
CA THR A 180 -23.92 5.06 16.75
C THR A 180 -24.10 4.61 15.30
N VAL A 181 -25.07 5.18 14.58
CA VAL A 181 -25.30 4.88 13.16
C VAL A 181 -24.12 5.34 12.30
N LEU A 182 -23.62 6.57 12.51
CA LEU A 182 -22.52 7.10 11.71
C LEU A 182 -21.22 6.33 11.96
N PHE A 183 -20.93 5.98 13.22
CA PHE A 183 -19.84 5.07 13.58
C PHE A 183 -19.98 3.72 12.87
N ALA A 184 -21.17 3.10 12.93
CA ALA A 184 -21.41 1.78 12.33
C ALA A 184 -21.25 1.80 10.81
N VAL A 185 -21.74 2.85 10.13
CA VAL A 185 -21.57 3.03 8.69
C VAL A 185 -20.09 3.17 8.33
N VAL A 186 -19.35 4.03 9.04
CA VAL A 186 -17.92 4.25 8.77
C VAL A 186 -17.11 2.97 9.05
N ALA A 187 -17.39 2.26 10.13
CA ALA A 187 -16.78 0.99 10.44
C ALA A 187 -17.10 -0.09 9.38
N ALA A 188 -18.34 -0.15 8.89
CA ALA A 188 -18.75 -1.05 7.82
C ALA A 188 -18.04 -0.74 6.50
N VAL A 189 -17.90 0.54 6.14
CA VAL A 189 -17.16 0.97 4.94
C VAL A 189 -15.68 0.64 5.07
N ALA A 190 -15.06 0.86 6.23
CA ALA A 190 -13.67 0.48 6.49
C ALA A 190 -13.49 -1.03 6.36
N PHE A 191 -14.38 -1.83 6.96
CA PHE A 191 -14.36 -3.29 6.87
C PHE A 191 -14.52 -3.80 5.42
N ALA A 192 -15.51 -3.27 4.70
CA ALA A 192 -15.73 -3.60 3.29
C ALA A 192 -14.52 -3.23 2.43
N THR A 193 -13.85 -2.12 2.74
CA THR A 193 -12.64 -1.68 2.03
C THR A 193 -11.49 -2.65 2.25
N ILE A 194 -11.24 -3.06 3.50
CA ILE A 194 -10.19 -4.04 3.85
C ILE A 194 -10.44 -5.37 3.14
N LEU A 195 -11.65 -5.92 3.27
CA LEU A 195 -12.04 -7.18 2.64
C LEU A 195 -11.81 -7.14 1.12
N ALA A 196 -12.22 -6.06 0.49
CA ALA A 196 -12.09 -5.91 -0.94
C ALA A 196 -10.65 -5.71 -1.41
N VAL A 197 -9.85 -4.88 -0.73
CA VAL A 197 -8.42 -4.67 -1.06
C VAL A 197 -7.69 -6.00 -1.00
N VAL A 198 -7.82 -6.71 0.12
CA VAL A 198 -7.13 -7.98 0.29
C VAL A 198 -7.64 -9.02 -0.69
N ALA A 199 -8.94 -9.08 -0.98
CA ALA A 199 -9.44 -9.99 -2.00
C ALA A 199 -8.81 -9.73 -3.37
N GLY A 200 -8.67 -8.45 -3.75
CA GLY A 200 -8.00 -8.05 -4.99
C GLY A 200 -6.52 -8.43 -5.04
N ILE A 201 -5.77 -8.17 -3.96
CA ILE A 201 -4.34 -8.48 -3.89
C ILE A 201 -4.12 -9.99 -3.84
N THR A 202 -4.87 -10.74 -3.03
CA THR A 202 -4.75 -12.20 -2.94
C THR A 202 -5.06 -12.87 -4.27
N LEU A 203 -6.09 -12.43 -5.00
CA LEU A 203 -6.36 -12.95 -6.35
C LEU A 203 -5.23 -12.65 -7.34
N ALA A 204 -4.68 -11.43 -7.31
CA ALA A 204 -3.54 -11.08 -8.16
C ALA A 204 -2.31 -11.94 -7.84
N SER A 205 -1.97 -12.10 -6.56
CA SER A 205 -0.87 -12.98 -6.12
C SER A 205 -1.13 -14.44 -6.51
N SER A 206 -2.36 -14.92 -6.38
CA SER A 206 -2.72 -16.30 -6.76
C SER A 206 -2.64 -16.53 -8.26
N ALA A 207 -3.04 -15.53 -9.05
CA ALA A 207 -2.90 -15.55 -10.51
C ALA A 207 -1.43 -15.58 -10.90
N SER A 208 -0.57 -14.76 -10.30
CA SER A 208 0.88 -14.81 -10.54
C SER A 208 1.49 -16.17 -10.14
N VAL A 209 1.08 -16.76 -9.02
CA VAL A 209 1.57 -18.11 -8.67
C VAL A 209 1.09 -19.16 -9.69
N ALA A 210 -0.17 -19.09 -10.14
CA ALA A 210 -0.71 -20.06 -11.10
C ALA A 210 -0.17 -19.89 -12.53
N HIS A 211 0.06 -18.65 -12.99
CA HIS A 211 0.46 -18.35 -14.36
C HIS A 211 1.97 -18.15 -14.49
N ASP A 212 2.62 -17.48 -13.54
CA ASP A 212 4.05 -17.16 -13.64
C ASP A 212 4.91 -18.30 -13.09
N LEU A 213 4.53 -18.89 -11.95
CA LEU A 213 5.31 -19.94 -11.29
C LEU A 213 4.90 -21.35 -11.73
N TYR A 214 3.61 -21.67 -11.68
CA TYR A 214 3.15 -23.02 -12.00
C TYR A 214 3.24 -23.34 -13.51
N ALA A 215 2.93 -22.39 -14.39
CA ALA A 215 3.06 -22.62 -15.84
C ALA A 215 4.53 -22.70 -16.30
N SER A 216 5.44 -21.92 -15.69
CA SER A 216 6.87 -21.96 -16.02
C SER A 216 7.55 -23.26 -15.54
N LEU A 217 7.20 -23.75 -14.35
CA LEU A 217 7.73 -25.00 -13.80
C LEU A 217 7.17 -26.27 -14.48
N ARG A 218 6.00 -26.18 -15.13
CA ARG A 218 5.27 -27.35 -15.65
C ARG A 218 5.47 -27.62 -17.14
N ARG A 219 6.46 -27.03 -17.81
CA ARG A 219 6.85 -27.40 -19.19
C ARG A 219 7.19 -28.89 -19.42
N ARG A 220 7.09 -29.79 -18.43
CA ARG A 220 7.48 -31.21 -18.56
C ARG A 220 6.52 -32.31 -18.07
N ARG A 221 5.32 -32.10 -17.50
CA ARG A 221 4.45 -33.26 -17.13
C ARG A 221 2.94 -32.96 -16.98
N GLY A 222 2.14 -33.90 -17.51
CA GLY A 222 0.71 -33.77 -17.84
C GLY A 222 -0.30 -33.79 -16.68
N LYS A 223 -1.57 -34.03 -17.08
CA LYS A 223 -2.87 -34.00 -16.40
C LYS A 223 -3.43 -32.62 -16.01
N GLN A 224 -4.30 -32.08 -16.85
CA GLN A 224 -4.98 -30.80 -16.72
C GLN A 224 -5.86 -30.75 -15.45
N ARG A 225 -5.29 -30.45 -14.28
CA ARG A 225 -6.07 -29.78 -13.24
C ARG A 225 -6.44 -28.42 -13.82
N SER A 226 -7.71 -28.03 -13.69
CA SER A 226 -8.15 -26.71 -14.14
C SER A 226 -7.25 -25.67 -13.49
N GLU A 227 -6.73 -24.72 -14.27
CA GLU A 227 -5.88 -23.61 -13.79
C GLU A 227 -6.57 -22.88 -12.62
N VAL A 228 -7.90 -22.84 -12.65
CA VAL A 228 -8.77 -22.37 -11.58
C VAL A 228 -8.54 -23.11 -10.25
N ALA A 229 -8.38 -24.43 -10.27
CA ALA A 229 -8.12 -25.21 -9.06
C ALA A 229 -6.74 -24.89 -8.45
N VAL A 230 -5.72 -24.69 -9.29
CA VAL A 230 -4.37 -24.29 -8.83
C VAL A 230 -4.40 -22.88 -8.26
N ALA A 231 -5.06 -21.94 -8.93
CA ALA A 231 -5.25 -20.58 -8.44
C ALA A 231 -6.02 -20.55 -7.10
N ARG A 232 -7.04 -21.39 -6.92
CA ARG A 232 -7.77 -21.50 -5.65
C ARG A 232 -6.92 -22.08 -4.51
N VAL A 233 -6.09 -23.09 -4.78
CA VAL A 233 -5.18 -23.63 -3.76
C VAL A 233 -4.10 -22.61 -3.39
N ALA A 234 -3.55 -21.91 -4.38
CA ALA A 234 -2.60 -20.83 -4.16
C ALA A 234 -3.20 -19.70 -3.31
N SER A 235 -4.47 -19.33 -3.55
CA SER A 235 -5.13 -18.28 -2.79
C SER A 235 -5.34 -18.64 -1.32
N VAL A 236 -5.70 -19.89 -1.04
CA VAL A 236 -5.77 -20.41 0.34
C VAL A 236 -4.40 -20.40 0.99
N GLY A 237 -3.36 -20.87 0.30
CA GLY A 237 -1.98 -20.87 0.83
C GLY A 237 -1.48 -19.46 1.17
N ILE A 238 -1.63 -18.52 0.23
CA ILE A 238 -1.26 -17.10 0.43
C ILE A 238 -2.06 -16.51 1.59
N GLY A 239 -3.36 -16.82 1.68
CA GLY A 239 -4.22 -16.36 2.76
C GLY A 239 -3.78 -16.85 4.14
N VAL A 240 -3.45 -18.14 4.27
CA VAL A 240 -2.96 -18.72 5.53
C VAL A 240 -1.64 -18.05 5.96
N VAL A 241 -0.70 -17.86 5.02
CA VAL A 241 0.57 -17.17 5.29
C VAL A 241 0.32 -15.72 5.70
N ALA A 242 -0.59 -15.01 5.02
CA ALA A 242 -0.94 -13.63 5.37
C ALA A 242 -1.56 -13.53 6.77
N ILE A 243 -2.41 -14.47 7.18
CA ILE A 243 -2.99 -14.52 8.53
C ILE A 243 -1.90 -14.78 9.58
N ALA A 244 -1.00 -15.74 9.33
CA ALA A 244 0.10 -16.07 10.23
C ALA A 244 1.04 -14.86 10.43
N LEU A 245 1.44 -14.20 9.35
CA LEU A 245 2.26 -12.99 9.41
C LEU A 245 1.51 -11.82 10.07
N GLY A 246 0.21 -11.67 9.81
CA GLY A 246 -0.63 -10.66 10.45
C GLY A 246 -0.77 -10.86 11.96
N LEU A 247 -0.79 -12.11 12.44
CA LEU A 247 -0.78 -12.43 13.87
C LEU A 247 0.56 -12.10 14.52
N LEU A 248 1.68 -12.30 13.82
CA LEU A 248 3.01 -11.97 14.30
C LEU A 248 3.23 -10.45 14.34
N ALA A 249 2.72 -9.72 13.35
CA ALA A 249 2.89 -8.27 13.20
C ALA A 249 1.76 -7.44 13.85
N ARG A 250 0.87 -8.05 14.66
CA ARG A 250 -0.36 -7.41 15.17
C ARG A 250 -0.13 -6.20 16.08
N ASP A 251 1.03 -6.14 16.71
CA ASP A 251 1.41 -5.10 17.67
C ASP A 251 2.26 -4.00 17.00
N LEU A 252 2.62 -4.18 15.72
CA LEU A 252 3.36 -3.20 14.93
C LEU A 252 2.42 -2.16 14.32
N ASN A 253 2.94 -0.94 14.12
CA ASN A 253 2.19 0.12 13.47
C ASN A 253 1.95 -0.21 11.99
N VAL A 254 0.70 -0.11 11.54
CA VAL A 254 0.30 -0.40 10.15
C VAL A 254 0.94 0.58 9.16
N ALA A 255 1.06 1.86 9.52
CA ALA A 255 1.70 2.86 8.66
C ALA A 255 3.16 2.50 8.37
N PHE A 256 3.85 1.93 9.36
CA PHE A 256 5.20 1.45 9.22
C PHE A 256 5.28 0.23 8.26
N LEU A 257 4.45 -0.79 8.48
CA LEU A 257 4.41 -1.99 7.62
C LEU A 257 4.12 -1.64 6.15
N VAL A 258 3.24 -0.65 5.94
CA VAL A 258 2.93 -0.14 4.60
C VAL A 258 4.16 0.54 3.99
N GLY A 259 4.85 1.42 4.72
CA GLY A 259 6.07 2.08 4.27
C GLY A 259 7.16 1.07 3.84
N LEU A 260 7.35 0.01 4.63
CA LEU A 260 8.27 -1.08 4.31
C LEU A 260 7.89 -1.81 3.02
N ALA A 261 6.61 -2.19 2.87
CA ALA A 261 6.14 -2.86 1.66
C ALA A 261 6.36 -2.02 0.40
N PHE A 262 6.11 -0.71 0.48
CA PHE A 262 6.37 0.22 -0.62
C PHE A 262 7.86 0.39 -0.92
N ALA A 263 8.71 0.47 0.10
CA ALA A 263 10.16 0.56 -0.09
C ALA A 263 10.73 -0.68 -0.80
N VAL A 264 10.28 -1.88 -0.41
CA VAL A 264 10.66 -3.14 -1.06
C VAL A 264 10.16 -3.17 -2.51
N ALA A 265 8.90 -2.79 -2.76
CA ALA A 265 8.34 -2.74 -4.11
C ALA A 265 9.08 -1.74 -5.02
N ALA A 266 9.38 -0.54 -4.49
CA ALA A 266 10.12 0.50 -5.19
C ALA A 266 11.55 0.05 -5.53
N SER A 267 12.19 -0.73 -4.66
CA SER A 267 13.58 -1.14 -4.84
C SER A 267 13.71 -2.32 -5.80
N ALA A 268 12.83 -3.31 -5.71
CA ALA A 268 12.94 -4.54 -6.49
C ALA A 268 12.28 -4.44 -7.88
N ASN A 269 11.06 -3.88 -7.95
CA ASN A 269 10.25 -3.96 -9.17
C ASN A 269 10.47 -2.78 -10.11
N LEU A 270 10.57 -1.56 -9.55
CA LEU A 270 10.63 -0.36 -10.38
C LEU A 270 11.85 -0.31 -11.30
N PRO A 271 13.09 -0.63 -10.85
CA PRO A 271 14.25 -0.56 -11.73
C PRO A 271 14.13 -1.54 -12.90
N ALA A 272 13.69 -2.76 -12.63
CA ALA A 272 13.47 -3.78 -13.66
C ALA A 272 12.38 -3.36 -14.67
N LEU A 273 11.29 -2.75 -14.19
CA LEU A 273 10.19 -2.25 -15.02
C LEU A 273 10.62 -1.06 -15.90
N LEU A 274 11.36 -0.09 -15.34
CA LEU A 274 11.78 1.08 -16.12
C LEU A 274 12.83 0.71 -17.16
N TYR A 275 13.79 -0.15 -16.82
CA TYR A 275 14.76 -0.61 -17.80
C TYR A 275 14.13 -1.45 -18.91
N SER A 276 13.16 -2.32 -18.60
CA SER A 276 12.49 -3.11 -19.64
C SER A 276 11.69 -2.25 -20.62
N LEU A 277 11.13 -1.12 -20.16
CA LEU A 277 10.34 -0.21 -20.98
C LEU A 277 11.19 0.79 -21.78
N PHE A 278 12.25 1.34 -21.19
CA PHE A 278 12.99 2.47 -21.77
C PHE A 278 14.40 2.13 -22.25
N TRP A 279 14.97 0.98 -21.87
CA TRP A 279 16.33 0.61 -22.24
C TRP A 279 16.35 -0.56 -23.24
N ARG A 280 16.63 -0.24 -24.50
CA ARG A 280 16.71 -1.17 -25.62
C ARG A 280 17.68 -2.34 -25.40
N GLY A 281 18.76 -2.10 -24.67
CA GLY A 281 19.81 -3.08 -24.39
C GLY A 281 19.57 -3.95 -23.15
N PHE A 282 18.41 -3.88 -22.50
CA PHE A 282 18.19 -4.53 -21.21
C PHE A 282 18.14 -6.06 -21.35
N THR A 283 18.96 -6.76 -20.57
CA THR A 283 19.12 -8.22 -20.64
C THR A 283 18.40 -8.95 -19.51
N THR A 284 18.20 -10.26 -19.65
CA THR A 284 17.57 -11.09 -18.62
C THR A 284 18.39 -11.08 -17.34
N ARG A 285 19.72 -11.14 -17.47
CA ARG A 285 20.65 -11.01 -16.33
C ARG A 285 20.51 -9.65 -15.63
N GLY A 286 20.40 -8.56 -16.39
CA GLY A 286 20.13 -7.23 -15.88
C GLY A 286 18.84 -7.17 -15.05
N ALA A 287 17.75 -7.78 -15.54
CA ALA A 287 16.48 -7.86 -14.81
C ALA A 287 16.61 -8.61 -13.48
N VAL A 288 17.30 -9.76 -13.47
CA VAL A 288 17.54 -10.54 -12.25
C VAL A 288 18.37 -9.74 -11.24
N TRP A 289 19.43 -9.08 -11.69
CA TRP A 289 20.29 -8.26 -10.84
C TRP A 289 19.57 -7.03 -10.30
N ALA A 290 18.70 -6.39 -11.09
CA ALA A 290 17.87 -5.28 -10.62
C ALA A 290 16.95 -5.71 -9.47
N VAL A 291 16.26 -6.85 -9.63
CA VAL A 291 15.33 -7.37 -8.61
C VAL A 291 16.06 -7.76 -7.34
N TYR A 292 17.09 -8.61 -7.42
CA TYR A 292 17.82 -9.05 -6.22
C TYR A 292 18.68 -7.94 -5.62
N GLY A 293 19.28 -7.08 -6.45
CA GLY A 293 20.07 -5.93 -6.03
C GLY A 293 19.25 -4.81 -5.40
N GLY A 294 17.93 -4.77 -5.62
CA GLY A 294 17.02 -3.93 -4.85
C GLY A 294 16.45 -4.63 -3.61
N LEU A 295 16.02 -5.89 -3.76
CA LEU A 295 15.35 -6.66 -2.71
C LEU A 295 16.27 -6.99 -1.53
N VAL A 296 17.47 -7.51 -1.80
CA VAL A 296 18.39 -7.95 -0.74
C VAL A 296 18.85 -6.76 0.10
N PRO A 297 19.33 -5.64 -0.49
CA PRO A 297 19.66 -4.46 0.30
C PRO A 297 18.47 -3.88 1.05
N ALA A 298 17.27 -3.84 0.46
CA ALA A 298 16.07 -3.37 1.18
C ALA A 298 15.80 -4.21 2.44
N LEU A 299 15.84 -5.55 2.33
CA LEU A 299 15.61 -6.44 3.47
C LEU A 299 16.73 -6.34 4.52
N VAL A 300 18.00 -6.34 4.09
CA VAL A 300 19.15 -6.24 5.00
C VAL A 300 19.13 -4.91 5.76
N LEU A 301 18.91 -3.79 5.07
CA LEU A 301 18.86 -2.47 5.71
C LEU A 301 17.69 -2.37 6.69
N VAL A 302 16.56 -3.02 6.42
CA VAL A 302 15.42 -3.06 7.34
C VAL A 302 15.74 -3.90 8.57
N VAL A 303 16.38 -5.06 8.41
CA VAL A 303 16.85 -5.87 9.54
C VAL A 303 17.83 -5.08 10.40
N LEU A 304 18.70 -4.28 9.79
CA LEU A 304 19.70 -3.45 10.50
C LEU A 304 19.19 -2.07 10.93
N SER A 305 17.90 -1.79 10.75
CA SER A 305 17.28 -0.50 11.10
C SER A 305 16.73 -0.49 12.53
N PRO A 306 16.49 0.71 13.12
CA PRO A 306 15.84 0.86 14.43
C PRO A 306 14.44 0.25 14.53
N VAL A 307 13.88 -0.21 13.40
CA VAL A 307 12.60 -0.92 13.31
C VAL A 307 12.68 -2.31 13.93
N VAL A 308 13.77 -3.03 13.71
CA VAL A 308 13.87 -4.44 14.13
C VAL A 308 14.54 -4.57 15.49
N SER A 309 15.45 -3.63 15.82
CA SER A 309 16.25 -3.67 17.04
C SER A 309 16.44 -2.28 17.62
N GLY A 310 16.55 -2.17 18.95
CA GLY A 310 17.01 -0.94 19.61
C GLY A 310 15.97 0.16 19.89
N SER A 311 14.71 0.06 19.43
CA SER A 311 13.66 1.04 19.77
C SER A 311 12.51 0.43 20.60
N PRO A 312 11.80 1.22 21.44
CA PRO A 312 10.68 0.72 22.24
C PRO A 312 9.53 0.12 21.43
N GLU A 313 9.41 0.51 20.15
CA GLU A 313 8.41 0.00 19.21
C GLU A 313 8.97 -1.05 18.24
N SER A 314 10.22 -1.49 18.44
CA SER A 314 10.87 -2.47 17.57
C SER A 314 10.39 -3.91 17.80
N LEU A 315 10.65 -4.78 16.81
CA LEU A 315 10.36 -6.22 16.91
C LEU A 315 11.15 -6.90 18.06
N PHE A 316 12.37 -6.44 18.33
CA PHE A 316 13.22 -6.94 19.42
C PHE A 316 13.77 -5.79 20.27
N PRO A 317 12.99 -5.28 21.24
CA PRO A 317 13.41 -4.16 22.07
C PRO A 317 14.63 -4.45 22.97
N GLY A 318 14.92 -5.72 23.24
CA GLY A 318 15.98 -6.16 24.16
C GLY A 318 17.34 -6.42 23.52
N VAL A 319 17.48 -6.27 22.20
CA VAL A 319 18.75 -6.47 21.48
C VAL A 319 18.98 -5.25 20.60
N ASP A 320 20.18 -4.69 20.63
CA ASP A 320 20.56 -3.54 19.80
C ASP A 320 21.61 -3.96 18.76
N PHE A 321 21.19 -4.05 17.50
CA PHE A 321 22.07 -4.26 16.35
C PHE A 321 21.78 -3.26 15.22
N GLN A 322 21.35 -2.05 15.59
CA GLN A 322 21.07 -0.98 14.63
C GLN A 322 22.37 -0.42 14.03
N TYR A 323 22.63 -0.72 12.76
CA TYR A 323 23.75 -0.13 12.01
C TYR A 323 23.27 0.89 10.98
N PHE A 324 21.99 0.86 10.62
CA PHE A 324 21.41 1.76 9.65
C PHE A 324 20.47 2.75 10.36
N PRO A 325 20.70 4.07 10.26
CA PRO A 325 19.99 5.06 11.06
C PRO A 325 18.59 5.43 10.53
N LEU A 326 18.23 5.02 9.30
CA LEU A 326 16.92 5.33 8.71
C LEU A 326 15.93 4.20 8.96
N GLN A 327 14.66 4.53 9.20
CA GLN A 327 13.58 3.55 9.32
C GLN A 327 13.17 3.03 7.94
N ASN A 328 13.27 3.87 6.91
CA ASN A 328 12.95 3.51 5.54
C ASN A 328 14.23 3.33 4.69
N PRO A 329 14.45 2.15 4.09
CA PRO A 329 15.65 1.87 3.30
C PRO A 329 15.64 2.51 1.90
N GLY A 330 14.50 3.06 1.46
CA GLY A 330 14.24 3.45 0.07
C GLY A 330 15.31 4.36 -0.54
N LEU A 331 15.87 5.30 0.23
CA LEU A 331 16.91 6.21 -0.24
C LEU A 331 18.18 5.48 -0.71
N VAL A 332 18.49 4.31 -0.16
CA VAL A 332 19.69 3.53 -0.49
C VAL A 332 19.34 2.32 -1.36
N SER A 333 18.26 1.60 -1.03
CA SER A 333 17.90 0.37 -1.73
C SER A 333 17.36 0.61 -3.14
N ILE A 334 16.70 1.75 -3.40
CA ILE A 334 16.20 2.07 -4.74
C ILE A 334 17.37 2.33 -5.70
N PRO A 335 18.31 3.27 -5.43
CA PRO A 335 19.48 3.44 -6.28
C PRO A 335 20.32 2.16 -6.43
N ALA A 336 20.46 1.36 -5.37
CA ALA A 336 21.17 0.08 -5.44
C ALA A 336 20.54 -0.88 -6.46
N GLY A 337 19.20 -0.95 -6.53
CA GLY A 337 18.49 -1.74 -7.53
C GLY A 337 18.75 -1.25 -8.97
N PHE A 338 18.76 0.06 -9.21
CA PHE A 338 19.13 0.61 -10.52
C PHE A 338 20.58 0.31 -10.89
N LEU A 339 21.51 0.53 -9.96
CA LEU A 339 22.94 0.26 -10.19
C LEU A 339 23.20 -1.22 -10.46
N ALA A 340 22.58 -2.12 -9.70
CA ALA A 340 22.70 -3.56 -9.91
C ALA A 340 22.12 -3.99 -11.27
N GLY A 341 20.97 -3.42 -11.67
CA GLY A 341 20.38 -3.66 -12.98
C GLY A 341 21.28 -3.18 -14.13
N TRP A 342 21.87 -2.00 -13.99
CA TRP A 342 22.82 -1.45 -14.96
C TRP A 342 24.08 -2.31 -15.06
N LEU A 343 24.72 -2.64 -13.94
CA LEU A 343 25.88 -3.53 -13.88
C LEU A 343 25.58 -4.90 -14.48
N GLY A 344 24.46 -5.52 -14.11
CA GLY A 344 24.04 -6.82 -14.63
C GLY A 344 23.77 -6.82 -16.12
N THR A 345 23.38 -5.67 -16.69
CA THR A 345 23.14 -5.51 -18.13
C THR A 345 24.44 -5.30 -18.90
N VAL A 346 25.30 -4.37 -18.45
CA VAL A 346 26.56 -4.03 -19.13
C VAL A 346 27.58 -5.17 -19.06
N THR A 347 27.57 -5.94 -17.97
CA THR A 347 28.45 -7.12 -17.81
C THR A 347 27.87 -8.40 -18.42
N SER A 348 26.68 -8.33 -19.02
CA SER A 348 26.07 -9.49 -19.66
C SER A 348 26.69 -9.74 -21.03
N SER A 349 26.95 -11.02 -21.32
CA SER A 349 27.31 -11.48 -22.66
C SER A 349 26.08 -11.82 -23.51
N GLU A 350 24.85 -11.67 -22.98
CA GLU A 350 23.63 -11.85 -23.76
C GLU A 350 23.49 -10.73 -24.79
N THR A 351 23.26 -11.10 -26.05
CA THR A 351 22.80 -10.17 -27.08
C THR A 351 21.38 -9.72 -26.75
N PRO A 352 21.12 -8.40 -26.61
CA PRO A 352 19.78 -7.88 -26.37
C PRO A 352 18.81 -8.30 -27.48
N ASP A 353 17.62 -8.78 -27.10
CA ASP A 353 16.58 -9.18 -28.06
C ASP A 353 15.78 -7.94 -28.48
N GLU A 354 16.32 -7.21 -29.47
CA GLU A 354 15.72 -5.97 -30.00
C GLU A 354 14.29 -6.19 -30.52
N ALA A 355 13.97 -7.39 -31.02
CA ALA A 355 12.65 -7.72 -31.52
C ALA A 355 11.60 -7.79 -30.40
N LYS A 356 11.95 -8.40 -29.25
CA LYS A 356 11.07 -8.37 -28.05
C LYS A 356 10.90 -6.97 -27.48
N HIS A 357 11.94 -6.14 -27.53
CA HIS A 357 11.83 -4.76 -27.08
C HIS A 357 10.92 -3.96 -28.00
N ALA A 358 11.07 -4.08 -29.32
CA ALA A 358 10.18 -3.46 -30.29
C ALA A 358 8.72 -3.93 -30.16
N GLU A 359 8.49 -5.22 -29.88
CA GLU A 359 7.15 -5.74 -29.58
C GLU A 359 6.58 -5.08 -28.30
N THR A 360 7.38 -5.00 -27.24
CA THR A 360 6.97 -4.38 -25.97
C THR A 360 6.67 -2.88 -26.15
N GLU A 361 7.50 -2.18 -26.92
CA GLU A 361 7.33 -0.77 -27.29
C GLU A 361 6.02 -0.56 -28.06
N VAL A 362 5.77 -1.37 -29.10
CA VAL A 362 4.53 -1.33 -29.88
C VAL A 362 3.32 -1.64 -29.00
N ARG A 363 3.36 -2.69 -28.17
CA ARG A 363 2.25 -3.04 -27.26
C ARG A 363 1.98 -1.92 -26.25
N SER A 364 3.02 -1.31 -25.69
CA SER A 364 2.88 -0.21 -24.72
C SER A 364 2.27 1.06 -25.34
N LEU A 365 2.61 1.38 -26.59
CA LEU A 365 2.15 2.59 -27.28
C LEU A 365 0.77 2.40 -27.94
N THR A 366 0.49 1.21 -28.46
CA THR A 366 -0.72 0.94 -29.25
C THR A 366 -1.81 0.20 -28.48
N GLY A 367 -1.47 -0.51 -27.40
CA GLY A 367 -2.38 -1.42 -26.70
C GLY A 367 -2.62 -2.74 -27.45
N ALA A 368 -1.80 -3.08 -28.45
CA ALA A 368 -1.90 -4.35 -29.16
C ALA A 368 -1.78 -5.56 -28.20
N GLY A 369 -2.72 -6.50 -28.26
CA GLY A 369 -2.77 -7.67 -27.37
C GLY A 369 -3.54 -7.47 -26.05
N ALA A 370 -4.21 -6.33 -25.85
CA ALA A 370 -5.04 -6.03 -24.67
C ALA A 370 -6.44 -6.71 -24.67
N ALA A 371 -6.69 -7.66 -25.59
CA ALA A 371 -8.00 -8.28 -25.81
C ALA A 371 -8.07 -9.71 -25.28
#